data_AF-A0A7X8KLL3-F1
#
_entry.id   AF-A0A7X8KLL3-F1
#
_cell.length_a   1.000
_cell.length_b   1.000
_cell.length_c   1.000
_cell.angle_alpha   90.00
_cell.angle_beta   90.00
_cell.angle_gamma   90.00
#
_symmetry.space_group_name_H-M   'P 1'
#
loop_
_entity.id
_entity.type
_entity.pdbx_description
1 polymer ?
#
loop_
_entity_poly.entity_id
_entity_poly.type
_entity_poly.pdbx_seq_one_letter_code
_entity_poly.pdbx_strand_id
1 'polypeptide(L)'
;MNENRSSALHKTMAAVFGLIFAASLIFFGYRVYTKPAYEAHEKEQARILAVSTVMLLAERTAEEPGIWDKFSDIDTELMIDHMKIRENWVVKVFIAKKDGHVEVTSSAASGWNSRSPQSSAFSAKIFSDGRMVFDGEAPAEIPSGKAEPSEKVHTFRFPDEMKKVPAQIIAEEYLLTDDEGREFFILKTPSAKTGTTGQ
;
A
#
# COMPACT_ATOMS: atom_id res chain seq x y z
N MET A 1 28.62 -35.21 -48.77
CA MET A 1 28.42 -33.75 -48.59
C MET A 1 27.54 -33.40 -47.36
N ASN A 2 27.56 -34.21 -46.28
CA ASN A 2 26.71 -34.03 -45.08
C ASN A 2 27.46 -33.64 -43.79
N GLU A 3 28.79 -33.80 -43.74
CA GLU A 3 29.58 -33.53 -42.53
C GLU A 3 29.70 -32.02 -42.22
N ASN A 4 29.81 -31.17 -43.24
CA ASN A 4 29.95 -29.71 -43.05
C ASN A 4 28.68 -29.03 -42.53
N ARG A 5 27.49 -29.53 -42.89
CA ARG A 5 26.21 -29.00 -42.38
C ARG A 5 25.97 -29.33 -40.91
N SER A 6 26.32 -30.55 -40.50
CA SER A 6 26.25 -30.97 -39.09
C SER A 6 27.21 -30.15 -38.23
N SER A 7 28.46 -29.97 -38.66
CA SER A 7 29.45 -29.16 -37.94
C SER A 7 29.06 -27.68 -37.80
N ALA A 8 28.50 -27.09 -38.86
CA ALA A 8 27.99 -25.71 -38.82
C ALA A 8 26.80 -25.57 -37.86
N LEU A 9 25.86 -26.52 -37.88
CA LEU A 9 24.70 -26.53 -36.99
C LEU A 9 25.13 -26.63 -35.51
N HIS A 10 26.09 -27.50 -35.18
CA HIS A 10 26.61 -27.62 -33.81
C HIS A 10 27.29 -26.33 -33.32
N LYS A 11 28.06 -25.66 -34.18
CA LYS A 11 28.68 -24.37 -33.85
C LYS A 11 27.64 -23.27 -33.61
N THR A 12 26.61 -23.21 -34.45
CA THR A 12 25.49 -22.26 -34.28
C THR A 12 24.72 -22.53 -33.00
N MET A 13 24.38 -23.80 -32.71
CA MET A 13 23.72 -24.17 -31.46
C MET A 13 24.58 -23.82 -30.24
N ALA A 14 25.88 -24.13 -30.27
CA ALA A 14 26.79 -23.79 -29.18
C ALA A 14 26.87 -22.27 -28.96
N ALA A 15 26.90 -21.47 -30.03
CA ALA A 15 26.86 -20.01 -29.94
C ALA A 15 25.56 -19.50 -29.31
N VAL A 16 24.40 -20.04 -29.74
CA VAL A 16 23.09 -19.69 -29.17
C VAL A 16 23.02 -20.06 -27.69
N PHE A 17 23.47 -21.26 -27.32
CA PHE A 17 23.54 -21.69 -25.91
C PHE A 17 24.47 -20.78 -25.09
N GLY A 18 25.63 -20.43 -25.62
CA GLY A 18 26.56 -19.50 -24.98
C GLY A 18 25.94 -18.13 -24.73
N LEU A 19 25.20 -17.59 -25.71
CA LEU A 19 24.49 -16.32 -25.58
C LEU A 19 23.34 -16.39 -24.57
N ILE A 20 22.54 -17.46 -24.58
CA ILE A 20 21.46 -17.66 -23.61
C ILE A 20 22.03 -17.79 -22.20
N PHE A 21 23.13 -18.52 -22.04
CA PHE A 21 23.81 -18.68 -20.76
C PHE A 21 24.34 -17.34 -20.24
N ALA A 22 25.03 -16.56 -21.08
CA ALA A 22 25.52 -15.23 -20.72
C ALA A 22 24.37 -14.27 -20.36
N ALA A 23 23.30 -14.25 -21.16
CA ALA A 23 22.11 -13.46 -20.88
C ALA A 23 21.46 -13.87 -19.55
N SER A 24 21.42 -15.17 -19.25
CA SER A 24 20.91 -15.69 -17.97
C SER A 24 21.75 -15.20 -16.80
N LEU A 25 23.09 -15.27 -16.89
CA LEU A 25 23.98 -14.76 -15.84
C LEU A 25 23.80 -13.26 -15.61
N ILE A 26 23.70 -12.47 -16.68
CA ILE A 26 23.43 -11.03 -16.60
C ILE A 26 22.08 -10.78 -15.91
N PHE A 27 21.05 -11.51 -16.31
CA PHE A 27 19.71 -11.39 -15.72
C PHE A 27 19.69 -11.73 -14.23
N PHE A 28 20.29 -12.86 -13.84
CA PHE A 28 20.39 -13.26 -12.43
C PHE A 28 21.23 -12.27 -11.62
N GLY A 29 22.37 -11.83 -12.15
CA GLY A 29 23.23 -10.84 -11.51
C GLY A 29 22.50 -9.51 -11.29
N TYR A 30 21.82 -9.01 -12.33
CA TYR A 30 21.02 -7.79 -12.25
C TYR A 30 19.91 -7.91 -11.19
N ARG A 31 19.18 -9.04 -11.19
CA ARG A 31 18.10 -9.28 -10.21
C ARG A 31 18.61 -9.31 -8.78
N VAL A 32 19.77 -9.91 -8.53
CA VAL A 32 20.39 -9.93 -7.19
C VAL A 32 20.85 -8.53 -6.79
N TYR A 33 21.44 -7.78 -7.72
CA TYR A 33 21.93 -6.43 -7.49
C TYR A 33 20.81 -5.43 -7.15
N THR A 34 19.67 -5.50 -7.85
CA THR A 34 18.55 -4.56 -7.65
C THR A 34 17.61 -4.92 -6.51
N LYS A 35 17.66 -6.17 -6.01
CA LYS A 35 16.77 -6.67 -4.96
C LYS A 35 16.74 -5.79 -3.69
N PRO A 36 17.88 -5.33 -3.11
CA PRO A 36 17.84 -4.51 -1.90
C PRO A 36 17.14 -3.17 -2.09
N ALA A 37 17.30 -2.53 -3.25
CA ALA A 37 16.63 -1.28 -3.57
C ALA A 37 15.11 -1.47 -3.71
N TYR A 38 14.69 -2.59 -4.33
CA TYR A 38 13.29 -2.96 -4.42
C TYR A 38 12.67 -3.22 -3.04
N GLU A 39 13.35 -3.99 -2.18
CA GLU A 39 12.88 -4.25 -0.80
C GLU A 39 12.80 -2.97 0.03
N ALA A 40 13.78 -2.06 -0.10
CA ALA A 40 13.75 -0.77 0.58
C ALA A 40 12.55 0.09 0.11
N HIS A 41 12.28 0.12 -1.19
CA HIS A 41 11.16 0.85 -1.76
C HIS A 41 9.81 0.27 -1.31
N GLU A 42 9.62 -1.05 -1.39
CA GLU A 42 8.39 -1.70 -0.89
C GLU A 42 8.17 -1.46 0.61
N LYS A 43 9.24 -1.52 1.42
CA LYS A 43 9.16 -1.23 2.84
C LYS A 43 8.70 0.21 3.10
N GLU A 44 9.23 1.16 2.32
CA GLU A 44 8.84 2.56 2.41
C GLU A 44 7.40 2.79 1.94
N GLN A 45 6.98 2.14 0.86
CA GLN A 45 5.59 2.14 0.39
C GLN A 45 4.62 1.60 1.46
N ALA A 46 4.99 0.51 2.14
CA ALA A 46 4.22 -0.04 3.25
C ALA A 46 4.12 0.96 4.42
N ARG A 47 5.23 1.62 4.76
CA ARG A 47 5.29 2.67 5.79
C ARG A 47 4.31 3.80 5.46
N ILE A 48 4.40 4.33 4.25
CA ILE A 48 3.60 5.46 3.76
C ILE A 48 2.10 5.11 3.71
N LEU A 49 1.72 3.90 3.29
CA LEU A 49 0.33 3.47 3.30
C LEU A 49 -0.24 3.37 4.72
N ALA A 50 0.53 2.80 5.65
CA ALA A 50 0.10 2.71 7.05
C ALA A 50 -0.08 4.10 7.68
N VAL A 51 0.87 5.01 7.46
CA VAL A 51 0.80 6.39 7.96
C VAL A 51 -0.36 7.17 7.34
N SER A 52 -0.50 7.16 6.02
CA SER A 52 -1.59 7.88 5.32
C SER A 52 -2.96 7.36 5.72
N THR A 53 -3.08 6.07 6.01
CA THR A 53 -4.31 5.49 6.56
C THR A 53 -4.64 6.04 7.94
N VAL A 54 -3.67 6.14 8.85
CA VAL A 54 -3.89 6.75 10.18
C VAL A 54 -4.33 8.21 10.03
N MET A 55 -3.66 8.97 9.16
CA MET A 55 -4.03 10.37 8.89
C MET A 55 -5.46 10.49 8.36
N LEU A 56 -5.86 9.62 7.42
CA LEU A 56 -7.21 9.57 6.89
C LEU A 56 -8.25 9.27 7.99
N LEU A 57 -7.95 8.35 8.91
CA LEU A 57 -8.84 8.06 10.03
C LEU A 57 -8.93 9.24 11.01
N ALA A 58 -7.85 9.99 11.18
CA ALA A 58 -7.82 11.19 11.99
C ALA A 58 -8.67 12.31 11.38
N GLU A 59 -8.50 12.58 10.08
CA GLU A 59 -9.34 13.49 9.31
C GLU A 59 -10.82 13.11 9.43
N ARG A 60 -11.14 11.82 9.23
CA ARG A 60 -12.51 11.34 9.33
C ARG A 60 -13.10 11.51 10.73
N THR A 61 -12.29 11.35 11.76
CA THR A 61 -12.71 11.59 13.15
C THR A 61 -12.98 13.07 13.42
N ALA A 62 -12.19 13.97 12.83
CA ALA A 62 -12.40 15.41 12.92
C ALA A 62 -13.70 15.85 12.23
N GLU A 63 -13.99 15.29 11.05
CA GLU A 63 -15.20 15.58 10.28
C GLU A 63 -16.47 15.06 10.95
N GLU A 64 -16.39 13.88 11.55
CA GLU A 64 -17.51 13.24 12.25
C GLU A 64 -17.09 12.78 13.65
N PRO A 65 -17.08 13.70 14.64
CA PRO A 65 -16.79 13.36 16.03
C PRO A 65 -17.78 12.30 16.54
N GLY A 66 -17.25 11.21 17.11
CA GLY A 66 -18.07 10.08 17.58
C GLY A 66 -18.42 9.03 16.51
N ILE A 67 -17.83 9.10 15.31
CA ILE A 67 -18.00 8.06 14.27
C ILE A 67 -17.75 6.64 14.81
N TRP A 68 -16.82 6.50 15.76
CA TRP A 68 -16.44 5.24 16.38
C TRP A 68 -17.49 4.66 17.33
N ASP A 69 -18.40 5.47 17.86
CA ASP A 69 -19.49 5.01 18.73
C ASP A 69 -20.54 4.19 17.98
N LYS A 70 -20.57 4.31 16.65
CA LYS A 70 -21.43 3.50 15.78
C LYS A 70 -21.01 2.03 15.71
N PHE A 71 -19.77 1.72 16.10
CA PHE A 71 -19.25 0.36 16.16
C PHE A 71 -19.61 -0.23 17.53
N SER A 72 -20.29 -1.37 17.55
CA SER A 72 -20.72 -2.03 18.80
C SER A 72 -19.55 -2.52 19.65
N ASP A 73 -18.49 -2.95 18.99
CA ASP A 73 -17.39 -3.65 19.62
C ASP A 73 -16.39 -2.66 20.21
N ILE A 74 -15.77 -3.02 21.32
CA ILE A 74 -14.69 -2.21 21.92
C ILE A 74 -13.50 -2.15 20.97
N ASP A 75 -13.26 -3.26 20.26
CA ASP A 75 -12.18 -3.46 19.30
C ASP A 75 -12.77 -3.76 17.92
N THR A 76 -12.31 -3.08 16.88
CA THR A 76 -12.82 -3.17 15.51
C THR A 76 -11.66 -3.39 14.54
N GLU A 77 -11.70 -4.46 13.76
CA GLU A 77 -10.80 -4.67 12.62
C GLU A 77 -11.50 -4.31 11.31
N LEU A 78 -10.88 -3.44 10.51
CA LEU A 78 -11.31 -3.13 9.15
C LEU A 78 -10.15 -3.31 8.18
N MET A 79 -10.46 -3.52 6.90
CA MET A 79 -9.46 -3.62 5.84
C MET A 79 -9.93 -3.01 4.53
N ILE A 80 -8.98 -2.59 3.71
CA ILE A 80 -9.19 -2.41 2.28
C ILE A 80 -8.74 -3.70 1.59
N ASP A 81 -9.64 -4.27 0.81
CA ASP A 81 -9.44 -5.55 0.13
C ASP A 81 -8.29 -5.52 -0.90
N HIS A 82 -7.46 -6.55 -0.84
CA HIS A 82 -6.20 -6.78 -1.57
C HIS A 82 -6.30 -6.73 -3.11
N MET A 83 -7.50 -6.87 -3.68
CA MET A 83 -7.70 -6.80 -5.13
C MET A 83 -7.94 -5.39 -5.67
N LYS A 84 -7.96 -4.36 -4.80
CA LYS A 84 -8.45 -3.03 -5.20
C LYS A 84 -7.36 -1.97 -5.25
N ILE A 85 -6.39 -2.01 -4.34
CA ILE A 85 -5.22 -1.11 -4.35
C ILE A 85 -4.24 -1.57 -5.44
N ARG A 86 -3.61 -0.63 -6.15
CA ARG A 86 -2.55 -0.99 -7.13
C ARG A 86 -1.48 -1.87 -6.48
N GLU A 87 -0.82 -2.71 -7.28
CA GLU A 87 0.26 -3.60 -6.81
C GLU A 87 -0.11 -4.63 -5.72
N ASN A 88 -1.41 -4.84 -5.50
CA ASN A 88 -1.96 -5.83 -4.55
C ASN A 88 -1.62 -5.55 -3.09
N TRP A 89 -1.48 -4.28 -2.70
CA TRP A 89 -1.29 -3.91 -1.30
C TRP A 89 -2.52 -4.27 -0.46
N VAL A 90 -2.26 -4.71 0.78
CA VAL A 90 -3.29 -4.97 1.79
C VAL A 90 -3.14 -3.96 2.91
N VAL A 91 -4.19 -3.21 3.21
CA VAL A 91 -4.23 -2.27 4.33
C VAL A 91 -5.24 -2.76 5.35
N LYS A 92 -4.81 -2.95 6.59
CA LYS A 92 -5.65 -3.34 7.72
C LYS A 92 -5.54 -2.30 8.83
N VAL A 93 -6.65 -2.00 9.47
CA VAL A 93 -6.71 -1.12 10.63
C VAL A 93 -7.39 -1.84 11.77
N PHE A 94 -6.78 -1.77 12.93
CA PHE A 94 -7.35 -2.19 14.18
C PHE A 94 -7.62 -0.95 15.03
N ILE A 95 -8.84 -0.81 15.54
CA ILE A 95 -9.30 0.36 16.28
C ILE A 95 -9.80 -0.13 17.63
N ALA A 96 -9.24 0.39 18.71
CA ALA A 96 -9.70 0.14 20.07
C ALA A 96 -10.25 1.42 20.69
N LYS A 97 -11.51 1.38 21.16
CA LYS A 97 -12.15 2.52 21.83
C LYS A 97 -11.60 2.66 23.25
N LYS A 98 -11.09 3.83 23.58
CA LYS A 98 -10.66 4.21 24.93
C LYS A 98 -11.47 5.40 25.42
N ASP A 99 -11.33 5.70 26.70
CA ASP A 99 -11.90 6.94 27.24
C ASP A 99 -11.14 8.15 26.68
N GLY A 100 -11.89 9.08 26.07
CA GLY A 100 -11.36 10.31 25.48
C GLY A 100 -10.58 10.20 24.15
N HIS A 101 -10.34 9.00 23.61
CA HIS A 101 -9.66 8.79 22.32
C HIS A 101 -9.90 7.38 21.76
N VAL A 102 -9.51 7.14 20.51
CA VAL A 102 -9.36 5.80 19.95
C VAL A 102 -7.88 5.48 19.71
N GLU A 103 -7.48 4.26 20.02
CA GLU A 103 -6.17 3.73 19.63
C GLU A 103 -6.32 3.05 18.28
N VAL A 104 -5.56 3.51 17.28
CA VAL A 104 -5.58 3.00 15.93
C VAL A 104 -4.24 2.39 15.61
N THR A 105 -4.23 1.13 15.18
CA THR A 105 -3.07 0.46 14.60
C THR A 105 -3.35 0.18 13.14
N SER A 106 -2.68 0.90 12.24
CA SER A 106 -2.72 0.64 10.80
C SER A 106 -1.54 -0.22 10.39
N SER A 107 -1.78 -1.20 9.53
CA SER A 107 -0.74 -2.02 8.93
C SER A 107 -0.95 -2.11 7.42
N ALA A 108 0.15 -2.06 6.68
CA ALA A 108 0.16 -2.28 5.24
C ALA A 108 1.19 -3.36 4.89
N ALA A 109 0.85 -4.21 3.93
CA ALA A 109 1.72 -5.28 3.46
C ALA A 109 1.59 -5.46 1.95
N SER A 110 2.72 -5.74 1.29
CA SER A 110 2.76 -6.11 -0.12
C SER A 110 2.04 -7.45 -0.29
N GLY A 111 1.30 -7.63 -1.38
CA GLY A 111 0.30 -8.69 -1.53
C GLY A 111 0.74 -10.13 -1.29
N TRP A 112 -0.27 -10.99 -1.10
CA TRP A 112 -0.16 -12.41 -0.69
C TRP A 112 0.78 -13.28 -1.56
N ASN A 113 1.00 -12.92 -2.82
CA ASN A 113 1.85 -13.67 -3.75
C ASN A 113 3.33 -13.25 -3.74
N SER A 114 3.71 -12.26 -2.93
CA SER A 114 5.12 -11.91 -2.77
C SER A 114 5.86 -13.01 -2.01
N ARG A 115 7.02 -13.44 -2.54
CA ARG A 115 7.89 -14.42 -1.86
C ARG A 115 8.74 -13.81 -0.75
N SER A 116 8.71 -12.48 -0.60
CA SER A 116 9.42 -11.74 0.45
C SER A 116 8.62 -10.47 0.78
N PRO A 117 7.40 -10.62 1.34
CA PRO A 117 6.50 -9.49 1.51
C PRO A 117 7.08 -8.48 2.50
N GLN A 118 7.07 -7.20 2.10
CA GLN A 118 7.38 -6.11 3.01
C GLN A 118 6.11 -5.65 3.70
N SER A 119 6.23 -5.30 4.97
CA SER A 119 5.12 -4.78 5.76
C SER A 119 5.59 -3.73 6.74
N SER A 120 4.66 -2.85 7.11
CA SER A 120 4.87 -1.86 8.16
C SER A 120 3.58 -1.68 8.95
N ALA A 121 3.71 -1.34 10.22
CA ALA A 121 2.59 -0.99 11.08
C ALA A 121 2.89 0.30 11.86
N PHE A 122 1.86 1.11 12.05
CA PHE A 122 1.90 2.36 12.81
C PHE A 122 0.72 2.41 13.74
N SER A 123 0.98 2.84 14.98
CA SER A 123 -0.03 3.04 16.00
C SER A 123 -0.13 4.51 16.35
N ALA A 124 -1.34 5.00 16.55
CA ALA A 124 -1.59 6.36 17.00
C ALA A 124 -2.84 6.43 17.86
N LYS A 125 -2.85 7.41 18.75
CA LYS A 125 -4.05 7.85 19.47
C LYS A 125 -4.71 8.96 18.68
N ILE A 126 -5.99 8.80 18.37
CA ILE A 126 -6.79 9.80 17.65
C ILE A 126 -7.86 10.34 18.60
N PHE A 127 -7.84 11.65 18.83
CA PHE A 127 -8.80 12.35 19.66
C PHE A 127 -10.01 12.82 18.82
N SER A 128 -11.09 13.25 19.48
CA SER A 128 -12.35 13.65 18.83
C SER A 128 -12.22 14.86 17.90
N ASP A 129 -11.18 15.67 18.06
CA ASP A 129 -10.82 16.81 17.20
C ASP A 129 -9.94 16.40 16.00
N GLY A 130 -9.66 15.10 15.83
CA GLY A 130 -8.74 14.58 14.83
C GLY A 130 -7.27 14.79 15.17
N ARG A 131 -6.94 15.37 16.33
CA ARG A 131 -5.55 15.42 16.78
C ARG A 131 -5.04 14.00 16.97
N MET A 132 -3.81 13.78 16.54
CA MET A 132 -3.18 12.47 16.50
C MET A 132 -1.84 12.50 17.22
N VAL A 133 -1.57 11.46 18.01
CA VAL A 133 -0.31 11.24 18.70
C VAL A 133 0.18 9.86 18.31
N PHE A 134 1.24 9.79 17.50
CA PHE A 134 1.84 8.53 17.10
C PHE A 134 2.56 7.88 18.28
N ASP A 135 2.46 6.56 18.35
CA ASP A 135 3.23 5.74 19.28
C ASP A 135 4.50 5.25 18.58
N GLY A 136 5.67 5.53 19.17
CA GLY A 136 6.97 5.04 18.70
C GLY A 136 7.89 6.09 18.07
N GLU A 137 9.10 5.65 17.70
CA GLU A 137 10.18 6.51 17.16
C GLU A 137 10.22 6.55 15.63
N ALA A 138 9.43 5.71 14.94
CA ALA A 138 9.44 5.66 13.49
C ALA A 138 8.88 6.97 12.90
N PRO A 139 9.51 7.54 11.87
CA PRO A 139 9.03 8.77 11.26
C PRO A 139 7.64 8.52 10.68
N ALA A 140 6.67 9.30 11.16
CA ALA A 140 5.29 9.26 10.70
C ALA A 140 5.01 10.33 9.64
N GLU A 141 6.06 10.85 9.02
CA GLU A 141 5.99 11.85 7.96
C GLU A 141 5.82 11.15 6.60
N ILE A 142 4.91 11.67 5.79
CA ILE A 142 4.80 11.32 4.39
C ILE A 142 5.75 12.26 3.62
N PRO A 143 6.55 11.76 2.65
CA PRO A 143 7.41 12.61 1.85
C PRO A 143 6.66 13.79 1.23
N SER A 144 7.32 14.94 1.15
CA SER A 144 6.82 16.08 0.41
C SER A 144 6.89 15.80 -1.09
N GLY A 145 5.93 16.32 -1.83
CA GLY A 145 5.86 16.11 -3.27
C GLY A 145 4.50 16.44 -3.88
N LYS A 146 4.34 16.10 -5.14
CA LYS A 146 3.09 16.29 -5.88
C LYS A 146 2.24 15.02 -5.78
N ALA A 147 1.00 15.15 -5.31
CA ALA A 147 0.04 14.06 -5.24
C ALA A 147 -1.07 14.25 -6.26
N GLU A 148 -1.28 13.27 -7.14
CA GLU A 148 -2.35 13.26 -8.12
C GLU A 148 -3.36 12.13 -7.82
N PRO A 149 -4.67 12.38 -7.92
CA PRO A 149 -5.68 11.35 -7.68
C PRO A 149 -5.57 10.26 -8.75
N SER A 150 -5.60 8.99 -8.31
CA SER A 150 -5.63 7.83 -9.21
C SER A 150 -7.04 7.49 -9.73
N GLU A 151 -8.05 8.26 -9.30
CA GLU A 151 -9.49 8.03 -9.48
C GLU A 151 -10.02 6.72 -8.87
N LYS A 152 -9.18 5.98 -8.13
CA LYS A 152 -9.61 4.78 -7.40
C LYS A 152 -10.05 5.16 -6.00
N VAL A 153 -11.26 4.70 -5.67
CA VAL A 153 -11.87 4.89 -4.36
C VAL A 153 -12.06 3.52 -3.70
N HIS A 154 -11.65 3.45 -2.44
CA HIS A 154 -11.69 2.30 -1.57
C HIS A 154 -12.65 2.54 -0.41
N THR A 155 -13.21 1.46 0.10
CA THR A 155 -14.05 1.50 1.30
C THR A 155 -13.53 0.46 2.28
N PHE A 156 -13.28 0.87 3.52
CA PHE A 156 -12.91 -0.05 4.58
C PHE A 156 -14.09 -0.97 4.91
N ARG A 157 -13.81 -2.27 5.06
CA ARG A 157 -14.79 -3.31 5.36
C ARG A 157 -14.32 -4.21 6.48
N PHE A 158 -15.25 -4.89 7.13
CA PHE A 158 -14.87 -6.00 8.00
C PHE A 158 -14.17 -7.10 7.19
N PRO A 159 -13.23 -7.85 7.81
CA PRO A 159 -12.66 -9.07 7.21
C PRO A 159 -13.73 -10.06 6.75
N ASP A 160 -14.83 -10.15 7.50
CA ASP A 160 -16.03 -10.91 7.14
C ASP A 160 -16.95 -10.03 6.27
N GLU A 161 -16.92 -10.24 4.96
CA GLU A 161 -17.66 -9.45 3.97
C GLU A 161 -19.18 -9.50 4.15
N MET A 162 -19.71 -10.49 4.88
CA MET A 162 -21.15 -10.61 5.16
C MET A 162 -21.62 -9.60 6.21
N LYS A 163 -20.70 -9.05 7.01
CA LYS A 163 -21.02 -8.03 8.02
C LYS A 163 -21.10 -6.65 7.38
N LYS A 164 -22.20 -5.95 7.64
CA LYS A 164 -22.37 -4.55 7.25
C LYS A 164 -21.56 -3.65 8.16
N VAL A 165 -20.76 -2.76 7.58
CA VAL A 165 -20.01 -1.74 8.34
C VAL A 165 -20.99 -0.64 8.81
N PRO A 166 -21.05 -0.31 10.11
CA PRO A 166 -21.99 0.69 10.64
C PRO A 166 -21.75 2.12 10.13
N ALA A 167 -20.50 2.46 9.79
CA ALA A 167 -20.09 3.74 9.25
C ALA A 167 -19.11 3.53 8.10
N GLN A 168 -19.37 4.14 6.94
CA GLN A 168 -18.46 4.05 5.82
C GLN A 168 -17.24 4.95 6.03
N ILE A 169 -16.07 4.36 5.83
CA ILE A 169 -14.79 5.06 5.77
C ILE A 169 -14.28 4.85 4.34
N ILE A 170 -14.13 5.96 3.62
CA ILE A 170 -13.80 5.97 2.19
C ILE A 170 -12.42 6.58 2.04
N ALA A 171 -11.60 5.98 1.18
CA ALA A 171 -10.27 6.46 0.85
C ALA A 171 -10.09 6.56 -0.66
N GLU A 172 -9.59 7.68 -1.16
CA GLU A 172 -9.15 7.83 -2.54
C GLU A 172 -7.63 7.58 -2.60
N GLU A 173 -7.20 6.74 -3.55
CA GLU A 173 -5.79 6.46 -3.82
C GLU A 173 -5.19 7.61 -4.64
N TYR A 174 -4.04 8.12 -4.20
CA TYR A 174 -3.25 9.13 -4.91
C TYR A 174 -1.88 8.56 -5.24
N LEU A 175 -1.33 8.95 -6.38
CA LEU A 175 0.08 8.77 -6.73
C LEU A 175 0.85 10.00 -6.26
N LEU A 176 1.71 9.82 -5.26
CA LEU A 176 2.65 10.82 -4.77
C LEU A 176 3.98 10.65 -5.51
N THR A 177 4.41 11.67 -6.23
CA THR A 177 5.78 11.79 -6.70
C THR A 177 6.53 12.71 -5.75
N ASP A 178 7.51 12.17 -5.03
CA ASP A 178 8.31 12.95 -4.09
C ASP A 178 9.33 13.86 -4.81
N ASP A 179 10.03 14.70 -4.05
CA ASP A 179 11.02 15.64 -4.58
C ASP A 179 12.23 14.96 -5.25
N GLU A 180 12.45 13.67 -4.98
CA GLU A 180 13.50 12.85 -5.61
C GLU A 180 12.98 12.10 -6.86
N GLY A 181 11.70 12.25 -7.21
CA GLY A 181 11.05 11.57 -8.33
C GLY A 181 10.65 10.13 -8.04
N ARG A 182 10.66 9.69 -6.77
CA ARG A 182 10.13 8.38 -6.37
C ARG A 182 8.62 8.45 -6.28
N GLU A 183 7.97 7.39 -6.72
CA GLU A 183 6.52 7.30 -6.74
C GLU A 183 6.01 6.43 -5.60
N PHE A 184 5.01 6.90 -4.87
CA PHE A 184 4.37 6.18 -3.80
C PHE A 184 2.85 6.28 -3.86
N PHE A 185 2.13 5.23 -3.49
CA PHE A 185 0.68 5.31 -3.27
C PHE A 185 0.38 5.83 -1.87
N ILE A 186 -0.55 6.78 -1.78
CA ILE A 186 -1.07 7.29 -0.51
C ILE A 186 -2.60 7.25 -0.52
N LEU A 187 -3.20 7.13 0.67
CA LEU A 187 -4.64 7.17 0.85
C LEU A 187 -5.05 8.53 1.45
N LYS A 188 -6.05 9.18 0.85
CA LYS A 188 -6.60 10.45 1.33
C LYS A 188 -8.12 10.42 1.37
N THR A 189 -8.70 11.33 2.14
CA THR A 189 -10.14 11.60 2.06
C THR A 189 -10.48 12.04 0.61
N PRO A 190 -11.52 11.48 -0.03
CA PRO A 190 -11.86 11.81 -1.41
C PRO A 190 -12.08 13.31 -1.59
N SER A 191 -11.44 13.88 -2.61
CA SER A 191 -11.72 15.28 -2.97
C SER A 191 -13.19 15.37 -3.37
N ALA A 192 -13.98 16.19 -2.68
CA ALA A 192 -15.36 16.44 -3.07
C ALA A 192 -15.36 16.97 -4.51
N LYS A 193 -15.66 16.12 -5.49
CA LYS A 193 -15.89 16.57 -6.86
C LYS A 193 -17.02 17.60 -6.76
N THR A 194 -16.71 18.84 -7.08
CA THR A 194 -17.67 19.90 -7.33
C THR A 194 -18.85 19.35 -8.13
N GLY A 195 -20.02 19.34 -7.51
CA GLY A 195 -21.35 19.34 -8.11
C GLY A 195 -21.60 18.40 -9.29
N THR A 196 -22.42 17.38 -9.03
CA THR A 196 -23.58 17.14 -9.89
C THR A 196 -24.83 17.17 -9.03
N THR A 197 -25.40 18.37 -8.91
CA THR A 197 -26.85 18.54 -8.81
C THR A 197 -27.48 17.81 -9.99
N GLY A 198 -28.40 16.88 -9.74
CA GLY A 198 -29.05 16.12 -10.80
C GLY A 198 -30.18 15.26 -10.26
N GLN A 199 -31.29 15.95 -9.97
CA GLN A 199 -32.69 15.51 -9.88
C GLN A 199 -33.02 14.07 -9.47
#